data_AF-W4RWF1-F1
#
_entry.id   AF-W4RWF1-F1
#
_cell.length_a   1.000
_cell.length_b   1.000
_cell.length_c   1.000
_cell.angle_alpha   90.00
_cell.angle_beta   90.00
_cell.angle_gamma   90.00
#
_symmetry.space_group_name_H-M   'P 1'
#
loop_
_entity.id
_entity.type
_entity.pdbx_description
1 polymer ?
#
loop_
_entity_poly.entity_id
_entity_poly.type
_entity_poly.pdbx_seq_one_letter_code
_entity_poly.pdbx_strand_id
1 'polypeptide(L)' 'MTDNLRSKCKSLRLAYIPDVYGEIPFENPEQFLNELFQEELKLREKAKVTRLIKKAGFLDRKSLKTFEWFEQQMRLPGR' A
#
# COMPACT_ATOMS: atom_id res chain seq x y z
N MET A 1 22.66 -15.57 -4.75
CA MET A 1 23.10 -14.33 -5.45
C MET A 1 22.07 -13.18 -5.38
N THR A 2 20.81 -13.45 -5.06
CA THR A 2 19.74 -12.44 -4.89
C THR A 2 19.87 -11.59 -3.62
N ASP A 3 20.55 -12.10 -2.57
CA ASP A 3 20.73 -11.39 -1.30
C ASP A 3 21.59 -10.12 -1.40
N ASN A 4 22.55 -10.11 -2.34
CA ASN A 4 23.43 -8.95 -2.53
C ASN A 4 22.68 -7.78 -3.20
N LEU A 5 21.78 -8.09 -4.13
CA LEU A 5 20.92 -7.08 -4.75
C LEU A 5 19.93 -6.54 -3.72
N ARG A 6 19.26 -7.43 -2.97
CA ARG A 6 18.31 -7.04 -1.92
C ARG A 6 18.96 -6.18 -0.82
N SER A 7 20.19 -6.48 -0.42
CA SER A 7 20.91 -5.67 0.57
C SER A 7 21.33 -4.30 0.04
N LYS A 8 21.81 -4.21 -1.21
CA LYS A 8 22.11 -2.94 -1.89
C LYS A 8 20.86 -2.08 -2.09
N CYS A 9 19.76 -2.69 -2.52
CA CYS A 9 18.46 -2.04 -2.65
C CYS A 9 17.96 -1.52 -1.30
N LYS A 10 18.16 -2.27 -0.21
CA LYS A 10 17.82 -1.83 1.15
C LYS A 10 18.61 -0.58 1.58
N SER A 11 19.91 -0.52 1.28
CA SER A 11 20.75 0.67 1.55
C SER A 11 20.33 1.90 0.74
N LEU A 12 19.94 1.70 -0.52
CA LEU A 12 19.38 2.74 -1.39
C LEU A 12 17.89 3.02 -1.12
N ARG A 13 17.30 2.31 -0.15
CA ARG A 13 15.89 2.39 0.27
C ARG A 13 14.91 1.96 -0.83
N LEU A 14 15.39 1.29 -1.87
CA LEU A 14 14.65 0.79 -3.04
C LEU A 14 13.92 -0.50 -2.64
N ALA A 15 12.78 -0.35 -1.98
CA ALA A 15 12.09 -1.47 -1.33
C ALA A 15 11.37 -2.36 -2.33
N TYR A 16 10.97 -1.83 -3.49
CA TYR A 16 10.12 -2.52 -4.45
C TYR A 16 10.89 -3.02 -5.69
N ILE A 17 12.06 -2.44 -5.99
CA ILE A 17 12.96 -2.92 -7.05
C ILE A 17 13.24 -4.44 -7.00
N PRO A 18 13.52 -5.07 -5.84
CA PRO A 18 13.78 -6.51 -5.78
C PRO A 18 12.58 -7.41 -6.14
N ASP A 19 11.39 -6.84 -6.26
CA ASP A 19 10.19 -7.58 -6.66
C ASP A 19 9.78 -7.21 -8.11
N VAL A 20 10.07 -5.98 -8.55
CA VAL A 20 9.68 -5.45 -9.88
C VAL A 20 10.71 -5.77 -10.98
N TYR A 21 11.97 -6.04 -10.64
CA TYR A 21 13.06 -6.23 -11.63
C TYR A 21 12.82 -7.34 -12.66
N GLY A 22 12.01 -8.35 -12.33
CA GLY A 22 11.70 -9.48 -13.21
C GLY A 22 10.51 -9.25 -14.15
N GLU A 23 9.72 -8.19 -13.91
CA GLU A 23 8.53 -7.87 -14.71
C GLU A 23 8.83 -6.93 -15.87
N ILE A 24 9.96 -6.21 -15.82
CA ILE A 24 10.34 -5.20 -16.80
C ILE A 24 11.12 -5.85 -17.95
N PRO A 25 10.67 -5.74 -19.21
CA PRO A 25 11.40 -6.26 -20.36
C PRO A 25 12.72 -5.50 -20.57
N PHE A 26 13.79 -6.25 -20.80
CA PHE A 26 15.11 -5.67 -21.06
C PHE A 26 15.33 -5.49 -22.56
N GLU A 27 15.06 -4.28 -23.07
CA GLU A 27 15.34 -3.89 -24.46
C GLU A 27 16.59 -3.02 -24.58
N ASN A 28 16.75 -2.04 -23.68
CA ASN A 28 17.89 -1.13 -23.63
C ASN A 28 18.24 -0.83 -22.16
N PRO A 29 19.53 -0.80 -21.77
CA PRO A 29 19.96 -0.38 -20.43
C PRO A 29 19.30 0.90 -19.91
N GLU A 30 19.17 1.93 -20.76
CA GLU A 30 18.59 3.21 -20.36
C GLU A 30 17.08 3.12 -20.14
N GLN A 31 16.37 2.39 -21.00
CA GLN A 31 14.93 2.16 -20.87
C GLN A 31 14.64 1.36 -19.61
N PHE A 32 15.38 0.27 -19.39
CA PHE A 32 15.22 -0.60 -18.25
C PHE A 32 15.41 0.15 -16.93
N LEU A 33 16.47 0.95 -16.82
CA LEU A 33 16.71 1.76 -15.62
C LEU A 33 15.62 2.82 -15.42
N ASN A 34 15.19 3.50 -16.48
CA ASN A 34 14.14 4.50 -16.39
C ASN A 34 12.80 3.90 -15.95
N GLU A 35 12.38 2.79 -16.55
CA GLU A 35 11.15 2.09 -16.18
C GLU A 35 11.22 1.55 -14.74
N LEU A 36 12.36 0.98 -14.35
CA LEU A 36 12.57 0.48 -12.99
C LEU A 36 12.47 1.58 -11.94
N PHE A 37 13.09 2.74 -12.20
CA PHE A 37 12.99 3.88 -11.28
C PHE A 37 11.59 4.50 -11.27
N GLN A 38 10.91 4.57 -12.42
CA GLN A 38 9.52 5.06 -12.49
C GLN A 38 8.57 4.19 -11.67
N GLU A 39 8.67 2.86 -11.78
CA GLU A 39 7.82 1.95 -11.00
C GLU A 39 8.10 2.04 -9.49
N GLU A 40 9.37 2.14 -9.08
CA GLU A 40 9.71 2.36 -7.66
C GLU A 40 9.09 3.67 -7.13
N LEU A 41 9.14 4.76 -7.90
CA LEU A 41 8.53 6.04 -7.51
C LEU A 41 7.00 5.91 -7.36
N LYS A 42 6.33 5.28 -8.33
CA LYS A 42 4.86 5.05 -8.27
C LYS A 42 4.47 4.24 -7.03
N LEU A 43 5.21 3.18 -6.71
CA LEU A 43 4.93 2.32 -5.55
C LEU A 43 5.16 3.07 -4.23
N ARG A 44 6.20 3.92 -4.16
CA ARG A 44 6.41 4.81 -3.01
C ARG A 44 5.30 5.83 -2.84
N GLU A 45 4.80 6.42 -3.92
CA GLU A 45 3.66 7.34 -3.86
C GLU A 45 2.40 6.64 -3.38
N LYS A 46 2.07 5.45 -3.92
CA LYS A 46 0.95 4.62 -3.43
C LYS A 46 1.07 4.30 -1.94
N ALA A 47 2.27 3.92 -1.47
CA ALA A 47 2.52 3.65 -0.05
C ALA A 47 2.38 4.91 0.82
N LYS A 48 2.81 6.07 0.32
CA LYS A 48 2.62 7.36 1.00
C LYS A 48 1.14 7.72 1.09
N VAL A 49 0.40 7.59 -0.01
CA VAL A 49 -1.04 7.86 -0.08
C VAL A 49 -1.80 6.96 0.89
N THR A 50 -1.57 5.64 0.87
CA THR A 50 -2.23 4.70 1.80
C THR A 50 -1.91 5.01 3.27
N ARG A 51 -0.66 5.37 3.59
CA ARG A 51 -0.28 5.82 4.94
C ARG A 51 -0.98 7.13 5.33
N LEU A 52 -1.10 8.08 4.41
CA LEU A 52 -1.81 9.34 4.64
C LEU A 52 -3.31 9.11 4.83
N ILE A 53 -3.93 8.23 4.04
CA ILE A 53 -5.34 7.84 4.20
C ILE A 53 -5.57 7.19 5.57
N LYS A 54 -4.71 6.23 5.97
CA LYS A 54 -4.78 5.62 7.31
C LYS A 54 -4.58 6.65 8.43
N LYS A 55 -3.61 7.57 8.27
CA LYS A 55 -3.33 8.63 9.25
C LYS A 55 -4.45 9.66 9.34
N ALA A 56 -5.11 9.97 8.22
CA ALA A 56 -6.25 10.89 8.19
C ALA A 56 -7.40 10.38 9.06
N GLY A 57 -7.42 9.08 9.39
CA GLY A 57 -8.37 8.52 10.34
C GLY A 57 -9.80 8.80 9.91
N PHE A 58 -10.05 8.79 8.59
CA PHE A 58 -11.38 8.98 8.05
C PHE A 58 -12.31 8.07 8.84
N LEU A 59 -13.28 8.68 9.53
CA LEU A 59 -14.36 7.94 10.17
C LEU A 59 -14.92 7.05 9.07
N ASP A 60 -14.72 5.74 9.24
CA ASP A 60 -15.35 4.74 8.40
C ASP A 60 -16.81 5.16 8.31
N ARG A 61 -17.34 5.26 7.07
CA ARG A 61 -18.71 5.75 6.87
C ARG A 61 -19.62 4.69 7.48
N LYS A 62 -19.82 4.77 8.80
CA LYS A 62 -20.80 4.01 9.56
C LYS A 62 -22.14 4.55 9.11
N SER A 63 -22.59 4.05 7.97
CA SER A 63 -23.93 4.30 7.48
C SER A 63 -24.88 3.55 8.43
N LEU A 64 -26.06 4.10 8.67
CA LEU A 64 -27.11 3.42 9.44
C LEU A 64 -27.45 2.01 8.89
N LYS A 65 -27.05 1.69 7.65
CA LYS A 65 -27.21 0.37 7.04
C LYS A 65 -26.24 -0.68 7.56
N THR A 66 -25.08 -0.26 8.10
CA THR A 66 -24.06 -1.15 8.70
C THR A 66 -24.27 -1.29 10.21
N PHE A 67 -25.34 -0.67 10.74
CA PHE A 67 -25.66 -0.74 12.15
C PHE A 67 -26.56 -1.97 12.38
N GLU A 68 -25.97 -3.03 12.92
CA GLU A 68 -26.74 -4.18 13.40
C GLU A 68 -27.37 -3.83 14.75
N TRP A 69 -28.69 -3.71 14.78
CA TRP A 69 -29.43 -3.50 16.02
C TRP A 69 -29.43 -4.80 16.82
N PHE A 70 -28.59 -4.90 17.85
CA PHE A 70 -28.69 -6.00 18.80
C PHE A 70 -29.95 -5.81 19.64
N GLU A 71 -30.97 -6.63 19.37
CA GLU A 71 -32.30 -6.62 19.99
C GLU A 71 -32.23 -6.67 21.54
N GLN A 72 -31.15 -7.22 22.08
CA GLN A 72 -30.87 -7.32 23.52
C GLN A 72 -30.51 -5.99 24.20
N GLN A 73 -30.07 -4.97 23.46
CA GLN A 73 -29.72 -3.64 24.00
C GLN A 73 -30.83 -2.59 23.79
N MET A 74 -31.88 -2.93 23.05
CA MET A 74 -33.05 -2.11 22.77
C MET A 74 -34.17 -2.32 23.81
N ARG A 75 -33.84 -2.49 25.10
CA ARG A 75 -34.87 -2.45 26.14
C ARG A 75 -35.15 -0.99 26.49
N LEU A 76 -36.25 -0.46 25.95
CA LEU A 76 -36.85 0.74 26.50
C LEU A 76 -37.20 0.48 27.98
N PRO A 77 -36.79 1.34 28.92
CA PRO A 77 -37.16 1.14 30.31
C PRO A 77 -38.68 1.35 30.45
N GLY A 78 -39.39 0.26 30.74
CA GLY A 78 -40.77 0.27 31.22
C GLY A 78 -41.86 0.06 30.16
N ARG A 79 -42.32 -1.18 30.04
CA ARG A 79 -43.72 -1.50 30.36
C ARG A 79 -43.79 -2.85 31.07
#